data_AF-A0A6J8AMQ2-F1
#
_entry.id   AF-A0A6J8AMQ2-F1
#
_cell.length_a   1.000
_cell.length_b   1.000
_cell.length_c   1.000
_cell.angle_alpha   90.00
_cell.angle_beta   90.00
_cell.angle_gamma   90.00
#
_symmetry.space_group_name_H-M   'P 1'
#
loop_
_entity.id
_entity.type
_entity.pdbx_description
1 polymer ?
#
loop_
_entity_poly.entity_id
_entity_poly.type
_entity_poly.pdbx_seq_one_letter_code
_entity_poly.pdbx_strand_id
1 'polypeptide(L)'
;MALLTSQNNLTEAIPSQLEVFEIPPYQLGVESISFEECRPTSQVTAYNPIEFNLCAQKGLEYIDLGRSKLYVKLRVKHSNGDNIVIDSKVAPVNGFFYTLFSQVDCYLQASLVSSSNTNYSYKCMMKTLLDYGQDAKASQLTSALFYKDRSGHMDSFDTNTGIYERKKTDRSRRSFCLMSSEHDADYDVVIEDIVVKVCKIKVNPAIISAHSEALKSTNAKYPYTKTVMKHITLMMGSTNAVLESVFQDVKPKRIIMGLTSTNAVNGDYQLNPWNFQHFDLQQITLYCDGVPVDGIPLKLQFNEDRGATNVAAYVKMFENCGK
;
A
#
# COMPACT_ATOMS: atom_id res chain seq x y z
N MET A 1 7.25 -1.79 -42.90
CA MET A 1 6.59 -1.21 -41.71
C MET A 1 7.63 -1.19 -40.61
N ALA A 2 8.25 -0.02 -40.38
CA ALA A 2 9.43 0.11 -39.53
C ALA A 2 9.03 -0.02 -38.05
N LEU A 3 9.47 -1.12 -37.44
CA LEU A 3 9.47 -1.29 -35.99
C LEU A 3 10.58 -0.41 -35.41
N LEU A 4 10.21 0.75 -34.88
CA LEU A 4 11.05 1.52 -33.96
C LEU A 4 11.14 0.75 -32.64
N THR A 5 11.99 -0.27 -32.58
CA THR A 5 12.45 -0.82 -31.30
C THR A 5 13.39 0.20 -30.68
N SER A 6 12.89 1.01 -29.75
CA SER A 6 13.78 1.71 -28.82
C SER A 6 14.57 0.63 -28.09
N GLN A 7 15.88 0.56 -28.34
CA GLN A 7 16.79 -0.23 -27.53
C GLN A 7 16.64 0.21 -26.08
N ASN A 8 15.87 -0.53 -25.30
CA ASN A 8 15.97 -0.48 -23.86
C ASN A 8 17.34 -1.09 -23.54
N ASN A 9 18.37 -0.24 -23.44
CA ASN A 9 19.67 -0.59 -22.89
C ASN A 9 19.51 -0.93 -21.40
N LEU A 10 18.89 -2.07 -21.12
CA LEU A 10 18.98 -2.73 -19.84
C LEU A 10 20.29 -3.50 -19.89
N THR A 11 21.30 -2.98 -19.20
CA THR A 11 22.58 -3.66 -19.03
C THR A 11 22.34 -4.90 -18.16
N GLU A 12 22.80 -6.07 -18.63
CA GLU A 12 22.81 -7.29 -17.83
C GLU A 12 23.65 -7.04 -16.56
N ALA A 13 23.07 -7.34 -15.40
CA ALA A 13 23.74 -7.21 -14.12
C ALA A 13 24.08 -8.61 -13.59
N ILE A 14 25.35 -8.81 -13.22
CA ILE A 14 25.78 -10.02 -12.53
C ILE A 14 25.56 -9.79 -11.02
N PRO A 15 25.00 -10.76 -10.27
CA PRO A 15 24.89 -10.64 -8.81
C PRO A 15 26.27 -10.42 -8.20
N SER A 16 26.42 -9.41 -7.33
CA SER A 16 27.71 -9.10 -6.70
C SER A 16 28.27 -10.27 -5.86
N GLN A 17 27.44 -11.23 -5.47
CA GLN A 17 27.90 -12.47 -4.82
C GLN A 17 28.71 -13.38 -5.75
N LEU A 18 28.62 -13.21 -7.07
CA LEU A 18 29.34 -13.99 -8.07
C LEU A 18 30.63 -13.29 -8.54
N GLU A 19 30.88 -12.05 -8.12
CA GLU A 19 32.07 -11.26 -8.44
C GLU A 19 33.23 -11.59 -7.49
N VAL A 20 33.61 -12.88 -7.41
CA VAL A 20 34.58 -13.40 -6.43
C VAL A 20 36.02 -12.92 -6.68
N PHE A 21 36.31 -12.44 -7.88
CA PHE A 21 37.65 -12.01 -8.29
C PHE A 21 37.84 -10.50 -8.34
N GLU A 22 36.78 -9.71 -8.10
CA GLU A 22 36.87 -8.26 -8.06
C GLU A 22 36.92 -7.76 -6.61
N ILE A 23 37.77 -6.76 -6.38
CA ILE A 23 37.78 -6.06 -5.10
C ILE A 23 36.54 -5.17 -5.08
N PRO A 24 35.65 -5.29 -4.08
CA PRO A 24 34.44 -4.49 -4.04
C PRO A 24 34.80 -2.99 -4.03
N PRO A 25 34.17 -2.17 -4.88
CA PRO A 25 34.49 -0.75 -4.96
C PRO A 25 34.14 -0.04 -3.65
N TYR A 26 34.98 0.92 -3.25
CA TYR A 26 34.70 1.78 -2.10
C TYR A 26 33.81 2.96 -2.50
N GLN A 27 32.73 3.19 -1.74
CA GLN A 27 31.83 4.32 -1.98
C GLN A 27 32.45 5.63 -1.50
N LEU A 28 33.02 6.40 -2.43
CA LEU A 28 33.58 7.74 -2.18
C LEU A 28 32.60 8.88 -2.47
N GLY A 29 31.44 8.55 -3.05
CA GLY A 29 30.49 9.55 -3.54
C GLY A 29 29.57 10.16 -2.49
N VAL A 30 29.32 9.45 -1.38
CA VAL A 30 28.48 9.93 -0.28
C VAL A 30 29.38 10.42 0.85
N GLU A 31 29.27 11.71 1.18
CA GLU A 31 30.05 12.32 2.26
C GLU A 31 29.39 12.10 3.61
N SER A 32 28.06 12.27 3.68
CA SER A 32 27.31 12.09 4.91
C SER A 32 25.84 11.81 4.65
N ILE A 33 25.20 11.17 5.63
CA ILE A 33 23.76 10.92 5.66
C ILE A 33 23.21 11.57 6.92
N SER A 34 22.21 12.43 6.77
CA SER A 34 21.56 13.12 7.88
C SER A 34 20.03 12.98 7.77
N PHE A 35 19.34 13.20 8.88
CA PHE A 35 17.88 13.22 8.93
C PHE A 35 17.40 14.59 9.36
N GLU A 36 16.57 15.21 8.54
CA GLU A 36 15.96 16.51 8.81
C GLU A 36 14.46 16.34 9.07
N GLU A 37 13.93 17.02 10.09
CA GLU A 37 12.51 17.01 10.38
C GLU A 37 11.78 18.04 9.49
N CYS A 38 10.88 17.55 8.64
CA CYS A 38 9.97 18.35 7.85
C CYS A 38 8.58 18.32 8.51
N ARG A 39 8.08 19.49 8.88
CA ARG A 39 6.74 19.67 9.45
C ARG A 39 5.73 20.02 8.36
N PRO A 40 4.43 19.78 8.60
CA PRO A 40 3.37 20.20 7.69
C PRO A 40 3.41 21.70 7.42
N THR A 41 3.04 22.09 6.21
CA THR A 41 2.97 23.50 5.79
C THR A 41 1.81 24.25 6.48
N SER A 42 0.75 23.51 6.80
CA SER A 42 -0.47 24.04 7.42
C SER A 42 -0.80 23.28 8.70
N GLN A 43 -1.66 23.87 9.53
CA GLN A 43 -2.18 23.20 10.72
C GLN A 43 -2.93 21.92 10.34
N VAL A 44 -2.63 20.83 11.05
CA VAL A 44 -3.29 19.54 10.84
C VAL A 44 -4.72 19.61 11.37
N THR A 45 -5.68 19.34 10.50
CA THR A 45 -7.10 19.15 10.84
C THR A 45 -7.59 17.87 10.18
N ALA A 46 -8.73 17.33 10.63
CA ALA A 46 -9.25 16.04 10.14
C ALA A 46 -9.66 16.06 8.65
N TYR A 47 -9.98 17.24 8.10
CA TYR A 47 -10.59 17.37 6.78
C TYR A 47 -9.67 18.00 5.72
N ASN A 48 -8.57 18.62 6.14
CA ASN A 48 -7.65 19.28 5.22
C ASN A 48 -6.49 18.35 4.85
N PRO A 49 -6.02 18.39 3.59
CA PRO A 49 -4.79 17.70 3.20
C PRO A 49 -3.61 18.15 4.06
N ILE A 50 -2.79 17.18 4.50
CA ILE A 50 -1.55 17.44 5.22
C ILE A 50 -0.42 17.51 4.19
N GLU A 51 0.11 18.70 3.96
CA GLU A 51 1.11 18.94 2.92
C GLU A 51 2.52 19.08 3.51
N PHE A 52 3.45 18.26 3.01
CA PHE A 52 4.87 18.35 3.32
C PHE A 52 5.66 18.83 2.10
N ASN A 53 6.45 19.88 2.27
CA ASN A 53 7.36 20.33 1.23
C ASN A 53 8.79 19.81 1.49
N LEU A 54 9.20 18.81 0.71
CA LEU A 54 10.50 18.17 0.85
C LEU A 54 11.54 18.88 -0.03
N CYS A 55 12.08 20.00 0.44
CA CYS A 55 13.14 20.72 -0.28
C CYS A 55 14.53 20.21 0.11
N ALA A 56 15.42 19.98 -0.85
CA ALA A 56 16.85 19.89 -0.58
C ALA A 56 17.38 21.30 -0.30
N GLN A 57 17.89 21.57 0.90
CA GLN A 57 18.48 22.87 1.18
C GLN A 57 19.78 23.02 0.35
N LYS A 58 19.90 24.13 -0.38
CA LYS A 58 21.14 24.58 -1.06
C LYS A 58 21.65 23.74 -2.25
N GLY A 59 20.88 22.78 -2.77
CA GLY A 59 21.22 22.05 -4.01
C GLY A 59 22.46 21.14 -3.94
N LEU A 60 23.00 20.91 -2.73
CA LEU A 60 24.17 20.06 -2.49
C LEU A 60 23.82 18.68 -1.92
N GLU A 61 22.53 18.40 -1.77
CA GLU A 61 22.02 17.22 -1.09
C GLU A 61 20.97 16.52 -1.94
N TYR A 62 21.02 15.19 -1.97
CA TYR A 62 19.97 14.35 -2.52
C TYR A 62 19.01 13.92 -1.42
N ILE A 63 17.76 13.66 -1.78
CA ILE A 63 16.75 13.11 -0.87
C ILE A 63 16.62 11.62 -1.14
N ASP A 64 16.84 10.81 -0.11
CA ASP A 64 16.51 9.39 -0.14
C ASP A 64 15.13 9.17 0.49
N LEU A 65 14.11 9.10 -0.37
CA LEU A 65 12.74 8.84 0.07
C LEU A 65 12.58 7.43 0.66
N GLY A 66 13.39 6.45 0.25
CA GLY A 66 13.29 5.07 0.75
C GLY A 66 13.72 4.92 2.21
N ARG A 67 14.66 5.76 2.66
CA ARG A 67 15.08 5.84 4.08
C ARG A 67 14.32 6.89 4.89
N SER A 68 13.58 7.77 4.23
CA SER A 68 12.74 8.77 4.90
C SER A 68 11.56 8.09 5.61
N LYS A 69 11.12 8.65 6.74
CA LYS A 69 10.07 8.06 7.57
C LYS A 69 9.03 9.09 7.98
N LEU A 70 7.76 8.71 7.91
CA LEU A 70 6.66 9.47 8.48
C LEU A 70 6.47 9.07 9.95
N TYR A 71 6.42 10.06 10.83
CA TYR A 71 6.12 9.92 12.25
C TYR A 71 4.76 10.56 12.51
N VAL A 72 3.86 9.79 13.14
CA VAL A 72 2.54 10.28 13.54
C VAL A 72 2.36 10.02 15.03
N LYS A 73 1.93 11.06 15.75
CA LYS A 73 1.41 10.99 17.11
C LYS A 73 -0.08 11.30 17.04
N LEU A 74 -0.88 10.45 17.66
CA LEU A 74 -2.34 10.52 17.57
C LEU A 74 -2.98 9.92 18.82
N ARG A 75 -4.27 10.20 19.00
CA ARG A 75 -5.11 9.72 20.10
C ARG A 75 -6.49 9.37 19.56
N VAL A 76 -7.13 8.37 20.16
CA VAL A 76 -8.55 8.10 19.92
C VAL A 76 -9.41 8.71 21.00
N LYS A 77 -10.54 9.27 20.58
CA LYS A 77 -11.57 9.86 21.44
C LYS A 77 -12.94 9.37 20.99
N HIS A 78 -13.96 9.63 21.79
CA HIS A 78 -15.33 9.67 21.28
C HIS A 78 -15.49 10.89 20.35
N SER A 79 -16.48 10.85 19.48
CA SER A 79 -16.77 11.90 18.47
C SER A 79 -17.11 13.23 19.14
N ASN A 80 -17.61 13.17 20.38
CA ASN A 80 -17.87 14.33 21.23
C ASN A 80 -16.60 14.95 21.84
N GLY A 81 -15.42 14.33 21.64
CA GLY A 81 -14.12 14.78 22.14
C GLY A 81 -13.66 14.17 23.47
N ASP A 82 -14.49 13.34 24.10
CA ASP A 82 -14.20 12.68 25.37
C ASP A 82 -13.14 11.59 25.24
N ASN A 83 -12.44 11.33 26.34
CA ASN A 83 -11.49 10.23 26.39
C ASN A 83 -12.25 8.90 26.50
N ILE A 84 -11.71 7.88 25.84
CA ILE A 84 -12.23 6.52 25.94
C ILE A 84 -11.92 5.93 27.33
N VAL A 85 -12.81 5.08 27.83
CA VAL A 85 -12.66 4.36 29.10
C VAL A 85 -11.61 3.24 28.96
N ILE A 86 -10.91 2.94 30.04
CA ILE A 86 -10.04 1.76 30.13
C ILE A 86 -10.92 0.52 29.90
N ASP A 87 -10.50 -0.37 29.00
CA ASP A 87 -11.21 -1.59 28.57
C ASP A 87 -12.34 -1.44 27.55
N SER A 88 -12.59 -0.25 26.99
CA SER A 88 -13.47 -0.13 25.81
C SER A 88 -13.05 -1.11 24.71
N LYS A 89 -14.05 -1.73 24.08
CA LYS A 89 -13.82 -2.77 23.07
C LYS A 89 -13.48 -2.12 21.75
N VAL A 90 -12.26 -1.61 21.64
CA VAL A 90 -11.84 -0.74 20.55
C VAL A 90 -10.36 -1.01 20.22
N ALA A 91 -10.01 -1.33 18.98
CA ALA A 91 -8.64 -1.74 18.65
C ALA A 91 -8.30 -1.61 17.16
N PRO A 92 -7.03 -1.32 16.78
CA PRO A 92 -6.62 -1.15 15.40
C PRO A 92 -7.12 -2.21 14.39
N VAL A 93 -7.65 -1.80 13.23
CA VAL A 93 -7.73 -2.62 12.01
C VAL A 93 -6.31 -2.96 11.54
N ASN A 94 -6.19 -4.05 10.80
CA ASN A 94 -4.89 -4.52 10.34
C ASN A 94 -4.19 -3.47 9.44
N GLY A 95 -2.88 -3.29 9.59
CA GLY A 95 -2.13 -2.32 8.78
C GLY A 95 -2.57 -0.88 9.00
N PHE A 96 -2.79 -0.51 10.27
CA PHE A 96 -3.22 0.80 10.75
C PHE A 96 -2.72 2.02 9.95
N PHE A 97 -1.43 2.08 9.65
CA PHE A 97 -0.85 3.24 8.95
C PHE A 97 -1.35 3.38 7.50
N TYR A 98 -1.83 2.29 6.90
CA TYR A 98 -2.42 2.29 5.57
C TYR A 98 -3.83 2.88 5.57
N THR A 99 -4.58 2.72 6.66
CA THR A 99 -5.97 3.19 6.78
C THR A 99 -6.09 4.61 7.30
N LEU A 100 -5.01 5.16 7.86
CA LEU A 100 -4.99 6.51 8.40
C LEU A 100 -5.23 7.59 7.33
N PHE A 101 -4.84 7.34 6.09
CA PHE A 101 -4.96 8.30 4.99
C PHE A 101 -5.85 7.73 3.89
N SER A 102 -6.85 8.49 3.46
CA SER A 102 -7.70 8.13 2.32
C SER A 102 -6.96 8.29 0.98
N GLN A 103 -6.11 9.32 0.87
CA GLN A 103 -5.36 9.67 -0.32
C GLN A 103 -3.94 10.12 0.02
N VAL A 104 -2.97 9.67 -0.77
CA VAL A 104 -1.58 10.14 -0.73
C VAL A 104 -1.12 10.43 -2.16
N ASP A 105 -0.79 11.69 -2.38
CA ASP A 105 -0.31 12.20 -3.66
C ASP A 105 1.16 12.59 -3.57
N CYS A 106 1.92 12.26 -4.61
CA CYS A 106 3.32 12.61 -4.74
C CYS A 106 3.49 13.51 -5.96
N TYR A 107 3.97 14.73 -5.69
CA TYR A 107 4.31 15.72 -6.69
C TYR A 107 5.83 15.79 -6.82
N LEU A 108 6.32 15.83 -8.07
CA LEU A 108 7.67 16.30 -8.35
C LEU A 108 7.53 17.72 -8.92
N GLN A 109 8.05 18.69 -8.17
CA GLN A 109 7.79 20.11 -8.43
C GLN A 109 6.26 20.37 -8.42
N ALA A 110 5.70 20.87 -9.53
CA ALA A 110 4.26 21.10 -9.68
C ALA A 110 3.53 19.97 -10.43
N SER A 111 4.23 18.90 -10.84
CA SER A 111 3.65 17.81 -11.62
C SER A 111 3.26 16.64 -10.72
N LEU A 112 2.01 16.19 -10.81
CA LEU A 112 1.53 15.00 -10.12
C LEU A 112 2.13 13.74 -10.75
N VAL A 113 2.94 12.99 -9.99
CA VAL A 113 3.63 11.79 -10.46
C VAL A 113 2.92 10.52 -10.06
N SER A 114 2.34 10.50 -8.87
CA SER A 114 1.57 9.38 -8.36
C SER A 114 0.44 9.87 -7.48
N SER A 115 -0.77 9.37 -7.73
CA SER A 115 -1.91 9.52 -6.85
C SER A 115 -2.47 8.14 -6.50
N SER A 116 -3.09 8.04 -5.33
CA SER A 116 -3.89 6.88 -4.94
C SER A 116 -5.40 7.10 -5.09
N ASN A 117 -5.84 8.30 -5.48
CA ASN A 117 -7.21 8.78 -5.24
C ASN A 117 -7.63 8.42 -3.80
N THR A 118 -8.90 8.08 -3.58
CA THR A 118 -9.47 7.66 -2.30
C THR A 118 -9.19 6.20 -1.91
N ASN A 119 -8.38 5.47 -2.68
CA ASN A 119 -8.14 4.03 -2.50
C ASN A 119 -6.74 3.72 -1.93
N TYR A 120 -6.12 4.66 -1.21
CA TYR A 120 -4.77 4.47 -0.68
C TYR A 120 -4.65 3.24 0.22
N SER A 121 -5.62 3.07 1.13
CA SER A 121 -5.66 1.98 2.09
C SER A 121 -5.65 0.61 1.41
N TYR A 122 -6.53 0.38 0.43
CA TYR A 122 -6.58 -0.85 -0.35
C TYR A 122 -5.33 -1.05 -1.22
N LYS A 123 -4.81 0.02 -1.84
CA LYS A 123 -3.55 -0.05 -2.62
C LYS A 123 -2.40 -0.57 -1.77
N CYS A 124 -2.23 -0.02 -0.57
CA CYS A 124 -1.19 -0.40 0.36
C CYS A 124 -1.41 -1.80 0.92
N MET A 125 -2.62 -2.13 1.37
CA MET A 125 -2.92 -3.46 1.92
C MET A 125 -2.72 -4.56 0.88
N MET A 126 -3.24 -4.39 -0.34
CA MET A 126 -3.03 -5.35 -1.43
C MET A 126 -1.55 -5.55 -1.71
N LYS A 127 -0.79 -4.46 -1.86
CA LYS A 127 0.66 -4.53 -2.04
C LYS A 127 1.33 -5.30 -0.90
N THR A 128 0.95 -5.04 0.35
CA THR A 128 1.50 -5.70 1.53
C THR A 128 1.19 -7.20 1.55
N LEU A 129 -0.04 -7.58 1.20
CA LEU A 129 -0.47 -8.98 1.15
C LEU A 129 0.23 -9.76 0.03
N LEU A 130 0.45 -9.13 -1.12
CA LEU A 130 0.93 -9.79 -2.32
C LEU A 130 2.46 -9.81 -2.42
N ASP A 131 3.13 -8.72 -2.07
CA ASP A 131 4.57 -8.58 -2.31
C ASP A 131 5.41 -9.18 -1.18
N TYR A 132 4.95 -9.09 0.08
CA TYR A 132 5.75 -9.54 1.22
C TYR A 132 5.56 -11.04 1.50
N GLY A 133 6.66 -11.72 1.80
CA GLY A 133 6.69 -13.09 2.30
C GLY A 133 6.14 -13.22 3.72
N GLN A 134 5.90 -14.45 4.16
CA GLN A 134 5.34 -14.71 5.49
C GLN A 134 6.27 -14.24 6.61
N ASP A 135 7.58 -14.35 6.43
CA ASP A 135 8.57 -13.93 7.43
C ASP A 135 8.57 -12.42 7.64
N ALA A 136 8.49 -11.63 6.56
CA ALA A 136 8.40 -10.18 6.63
C ALA A 136 7.09 -9.73 7.31
N LYS A 137 5.97 -10.43 7.02
CA LYS A 137 4.66 -10.22 7.66
C LYS A 137 4.66 -10.54 9.15
N ALA A 138 5.43 -11.54 9.57
CA ALA A 138 5.57 -11.92 10.97
C ALA A 138 6.63 -11.09 11.73
N SER A 139 7.48 -10.34 11.02
CA SER A 139 8.58 -9.56 11.61
C SER A 139 8.42 -8.06 11.34
N GLN A 140 9.08 -7.52 10.31
CA GLN A 140 9.18 -6.07 10.06
C GLN A 140 7.81 -5.39 9.93
N LEU A 141 6.80 -6.05 9.35
CA LEU A 141 5.48 -5.45 9.18
C LEU A 141 4.69 -5.31 10.50
N THR A 142 5.12 -5.98 11.58
CA THR A 142 4.53 -5.76 12.91
C THR A 142 4.73 -4.32 13.39
N SER A 143 5.78 -3.61 12.93
CA SER A 143 5.96 -2.19 13.24
C SER A 143 4.91 -1.28 12.61
N ALA A 144 4.22 -1.75 11.56
CA ALA A 144 3.08 -1.09 10.94
C ALA A 144 1.74 -1.59 11.49
N LEU A 145 1.76 -2.31 12.62
CA LEU A 145 0.63 -3.03 13.19
C LEU A 145 0.00 -4.04 12.23
N PHE A 146 0.82 -4.67 11.38
CA PHE A 146 0.36 -5.79 10.58
C PHE A 146 0.42 -7.08 11.40
N TYR A 147 -0.74 -7.66 11.70
CA TYR A 147 -0.86 -8.97 12.34
C TYR A 147 -1.89 -9.79 11.59
N LYS A 148 -1.57 -11.05 11.31
CA LYS A 148 -2.47 -11.92 10.56
C LYS A 148 -3.75 -12.17 11.36
N ASP A 149 -4.88 -11.76 10.78
CA ASP A 149 -6.19 -12.02 11.35
C ASP A 149 -6.56 -13.50 11.21
N ARG A 150 -7.42 -13.98 12.12
CA ARG A 150 -7.89 -15.38 12.09
C ARG A 150 -8.95 -15.55 11.00
N SER A 151 -8.71 -16.49 10.09
CA SER A 151 -9.66 -16.86 9.04
C SER A 151 -11.02 -17.26 9.63
N GLY A 152 -12.11 -16.80 9.02
CA GLY A 152 -13.49 -17.03 9.51
C GLY A 152 -13.90 -16.20 10.72
N HIS A 153 -12.97 -15.46 11.32
CA HIS A 153 -13.21 -14.64 12.51
C HIS A 153 -12.78 -13.17 12.30
N MET A 154 -12.55 -12.74 11.06
CA MET A 154 -11.96 -11.43 10.77
C MET A 154 -12.82 -10.25 11.26
N ASP A 155 -14.15 -10.39 11.23
CA ASP A 155 -15.13 -9.41 11.72
C ASP A 155 -15.41 -9.53 13.23
N SER A 156 -14.93 -10.60 13.88
CA SER A 156 -15.17 -10.81 15.31
C SER A 156 -14.09 -10.15 16.15
N PHE A 157 -14.46 -9.12 16.90
CA PHE A 157 -13.54 -8.42 17.81
C PHE A 157 -12.87 -9.36 18.83
N ASP A 158 -13.65 -10.25 19.46
CA ASP A 158 -13.19 -11.07 20.57
C ASP A 158 -12.43 -12.34 20.12
N THR A 159 -12.70 -12.86 18.92
CA THR A 159 -12.11 -14.13 18.45
C THR A 159 -11.01 -13.97 17.38
N ASN A 160 -10.81 -12.75 16.89
CA ASN A 160 -9.73 -12.44 15.96
C ASN A 160 -8.38 -12.29 16.69
N THR A 161 -7.50 -13.27 16.53
CA THR A 161 -6.15 -13.27 17.13
C THR A 161 -5.31 -12.07 16.70
N GLY A 162 -5.50 -11.55 15.49
CA GLY A 162 -4.77 -10.39 14.99
C GLY A 162 -5.11 -9.11 15.76
N ILE A 163 -6.40 -8.92 16.11
CA ILE A 163 -6.86 -7.79 16.93
C ILE A 163 -6.24 -7.86 18.32
N TYR A 164 -6.19 -9.05 18.92
CA TYR A 164 -5.59 -9.26 20.24
C TYR A 164 -4.12 -8.83 20.28
N GLU A 165 -3.31 -9.24 19.29
CA GLU A 165 -1.90 -8.84 19.23
C GLU A 165 -1.71 -7.34 18.98
N ARG A 166 -2.57 -6.73 18.14
CA ARG A 166 -2.60 -5.27 17.92
C ARG A 166 -2.97 -4.51 19.18
N LYS A 167 -3.89 -5.05 20.00
CA LYS A 167 -4.24 -4.49 21.32
C LYS A 167 -3.10 -4.64 22.33
N LYS A 168 -2.33 -5.73 22.26
CA LYS A 168 -1.27 -6.09 23.23
C LYS A 168 0.08 -5.40 22.99
N THR A 169 0.43 -5.06 21.75
CA THR A 169 1.77 -4.55 21.38
C THR A 169 2.02 -3.08 21.81
N ASP A 170 1.26 -2.57 22.77
CA ASP A 170 1.48 -1.25 23.38
C ASP A 170 2.75 -1.25 24.25
N ARG A 171 3.93 -1.03 23.65
CA ARG A 171 5.19 -0.73 24.38
C ARG A 171 5.56 0.76 24.40
N SER A 172 4.67 1.63 23.95
CA SER A 172 4.73 3.06 24.31
C SER A 172 3.36 3.67 24.07
N ARG A 173 2.72 4.10 25.18
CA ARG A 173 1.33 4.60 25.31
C ARG A 173 0.66 4.84 23.98
N ARG A 174 -0.28 4.00 23.53
CA ARG A 174 -1.24 4.31 22.44
C ARG A 174 -2.26 3.18 22.21
N SER A 175 -3.53 3.56 22.07
CA SER A 175 -4.62 2.79 21.41
C SER A 175 -5.05 3.52 20.13
N PHE A 176 -5.23 2.85 18.95
CA PHE A 176 -5.75 3.53 17.73
C PHE A 176 -6.22 2.75 16.45
N CYS A 177 -7.15 3.34 15.65
CA CYS A 177 -7.85 3.06 14.33
C CYS A 177 -8.66 1.79 14.16
N LEU A 178 -9.94 1.83 14.50
CA LEU A 178 -10.46 0.84 15.42
C LEU A 178 -11.49 -0.07 14.75
N MET A 179 -11.50 -1.32 15.13
CA MET A 179 -12.70 -2.14 15.17
C MET A 179 -13.30 -2.02 16.56
N SER A 180 -14.61 -2.09 16.66
CA SER A 180 -15.31 -2.17 17.94
C SER A 180 -16.42 -3.20 17.87
N SER A 181 -16.69 -3.85 18.99
CA SER A 181 -17.89 -4.70 19.12
C SER A 181 -19.10 -3.92 19.64
N GLU A 182 -18.96 -2.62 19.92
CA GLU A 182 -20.06 -1.79 20.41
C GLU A 182 -21.01 -1.44 19.25
N HIS A 183 -22.31 -1.40 19.53
CA HIS A 183 -23.32 -0.93 18.57
C HIS A 183 -23.33 0.60 18.57
N ASP A 184 -23.43 1.23 17.40
CA ASP A 184 -23.35 2.69 17.21
C ASP A 184 -22.10 3.34 17.83
N ALA A 185 -20.96 2.65 17.76
CA ALA A 185 -19.69 3.17 18.23
C ALA A 185 -19.37 4.53 17.57
N ASP A 186 -18.99 5.51 18.38
CA ASP A 186 -18.77 6.89 17.96
C ASP A 186 -17.30 7.31 18.12
N TYR A 187 -16.36 6.41 17.86
CA TYR A 187 -14.94 6.73 18.03
C TYR A 187 -14.40 7.63 16.91
N ASP A 188 -13.38 8.44 17.20
CA ASP A 188 -12.68 9.28 16.23
C ASP A 188 -11.16 9.29 16.49
N VAL A 189 -10.38 9.44 15.42
CA VAL A 189 -8.91 9.45 15.44
C VAL A 189 -8.41 10.88 15.30
N VAL A 190 -7.82 11.41 16.36
CA VAL A 190 -7.25 12.75 16.39
C VAL A 190 -5.73 12.70 16.24
N ILE A 191 -5.20 13.26 15.15
CA ILE A 191 -3.75 13.42 14.96
C ILE A 191 -3.26 14.58 15.83
N GLU A 192 -2.35 14.30 16.77
CA GLU A 192 -1.77 15.29 17.68
C GLU A 192 -0.53 15.97 17.12
N ASP A 193 0.33 15.20 16.44
CA ASP A 193 1.56 15.70 15.81
C ASP A 193 1.93 14.79 14.64
N ILE A 194 2.50 15.34 13.59
CA ILE A 194 2.92 14.58 12.42
C ILE A 194 4.15 15.24 11.81
N VAL A 195 5.17 14.44 11.52
CA VAL A 195 6.48 14.91 11.04
C VAL A 195 7.05 13.90 10.06
N VAL A 196 7.61 14.37 8.94
CA VAL A 196 8.41 13.53 8.05
C VAL A 196 9.88 13.73 8.40
N LYS A 197 10.59 12.67 8.78
CA LYS A 197 12.05 12.67 8.87
C LYS A 197 12.61 12.33 7.49
N VAL A 198 13.17 13.32 6.84
CA VAL A 198 13.71 13.22 5.48
C VAL A 198 15.18 12.82 5.56
N CYS A 199 15.55 11.73 4.89
CA CYS A 199 16.93 11.30 4.74
C CYS A 199 17.60 12.16 3.65
N LYS A 200 18.59 12.95 4.04
CA LYS A 200 19.43 13.76 3.16
C LYS A 200 20.76 13.08 2.97
N ILE A 201 21.19 13.00 1.72
CA ILE A 201 22.48 12.44 1.32
C ILE A 201 23.32 13.57 0.78
N LYS A 202 24.35 13.95 1.54
CA LYS A 202 25.38 14.86 1.05
C LYS A 202 26.33 14.05 0.17
N VAL A 203 26.54 14.52 -1.06
CA VAL A 203 27.44 13.85 -2.00
C VAL A 203 28.61 14.75 -2.38
N ASN A 204 29.67 14.12 -2.87
CA ASN A 204 30.83 14.85 -3.39
C ASN A 204 30.39 15.85 -4.48
N PRO A 205 30.76 17.14 -4.39
CA PRO A 205 30.39 18.18 -5.36
C PRO A 205 30.74 17.85 -6.82
N ALA A 206 31.78 17.03 -7.07
CA ALA A 206 32.15 16.58 -8.40
C ALA A 206 31.02 15.74 -9.06
N ILE A 207 30.31 14.93 -8.28
CA ILE A 207 29.17 14.12 -8.74
C ILE A 207 27.99 15.02 -9.08
N ILE A 208 27.70 16.02 -8.24
CA ILE A 208 26.63 17.00 -8.49
C ILE A 208 26.90 17.76 -9.79
N SER A 209 28.15 18.18 -9.99
CA SER A 209 28.57 18.89 -11.20
C SER A 209 28.43 18.01 -12.44
N ALA A 210 28.85 16.74 -12.36
CA ALA A 210 28.68 15.78 -13.44
C ALA A 210 27.20 15.52 -13.77
N HIS A 211 26.33 15.36 -12.76
CA HIS A 211 24.89 15.22 -12.98
C HIS A 211 24.29 16.48 -13.61
N SER A 212 24.68 17.67 -13.17
CA SER A 212 24.21 18.95 -13.73
C SER A 212 24.58 19.08 -15.21
N GLU A 213 25.80 18.69 -15.59
CA GLU A 213 26.24 18.68 -16.99
C GLU A 213 25.47 17.63 -17.83
N ALA A 214 25.28 16.42 -17.30
CA ALA A 214 24.53 15.37 -17.97
C ALA A 214 23.06 15.77 -18.21
N LEU A 215 22.44 16.48 -17.26
CA LEU A 215 21.07 16.98 -17.34
C LEU A 215 20.86 18.04 -18.45
N LYS A 216 21.94 18.69 -18.95
CA LYS A 216 21.85 19.59 -20.11
C LYS A 216 21.59 18.85 -21.42
N SER A 217 22.03 17.60 -21.52
CA SER A 217 21.98 16.81 -22.75
C SER A 217 20.97 15.66 -22.69
N THR A 218 20.67 15.14 -21.49
CA THR A 218 19.81 13.97 -21.31
C THR A 218 18.91 14.11 -20.08
N ASN A 219 17.66 13.68 -20.22
CA ASN A 219 16.71 13.67 -19.10
C ASN A 219 17.00 12.51 -18.15
N ALA A 220 16.93 12.77 -16.84
CA ALA A 220 16.91 11.72 -15.85
C ALA A 220 15.65 10.83 -16.02
N LYS A 221 15.84 9.52 -16.01
CA LYS A 221 14.78 8.52 -16.15
C LYS A 221 14.57 7.79 -14.82
N TYR A 222 13.36 7.84 -14.30
CA TYR A 222 12.97 7.16 -13.07
C TYR A 222 11.94 6.07 -13.39
N PRO A 223 12.36 4.81 -13.60
CA PRO A 223 11.42 3.72 -13.82
C PRO A 223 10.64 3.46 -12.53
N TYR A 224 9.32 3.38 -12.61
CA TYR A 224 8.48 2.98 -11.49
C TYR A 224 7.28 2.15 -11.96
N THR A 225 6.81 1.26 -11.10
CA THR A 225 5.61 0.47 -11.36
C THR A 225 4.37 1.24 -10.91
N LYS A 226 3.47 1.53 -11.85
CA LYS A 226 2.20 2.19 -11.55
C LYS A 226 1.13 1.16 -11.20
N THR A 227 0.58 1.27 -9.99
CA THR A 227 -0.60 0.50 -9.56
C THR A 227 -1.83 1.40 -9.59
N VAL A 228 -2.88 0.95 -10.27
CA VAL A 228 -4.17 1.65 -10.37
C VAL A 228 -5.23 0.81 -9.66
N MET A 229 -5.93 1.41 -8.69
CA MET A 229 -7.06 0.78 -7.99
C MET A 229 -8.37 1.33 -8.55
N LYS A 230 -9.34 0.43 -8.78
CA LYS A 230 -10.72 0.80 -9.12
C LYS A 230 -11.67 0.08 -8.17
N HIS A 231 -12.61 0.84 -7.61
CA HIS A 231 -13.70 0.32 -6.82
C HIS A 231 -14.96 0.29 -7.69
N ILE A 232 -15.63 -0.86 -7.74
CA ILE A 232 -16.86 -1.03 -8.51
C ILE A 232 -17.87 -1.71 -7.60
N THR A 233 -19.01 -1.06 -7.41
CA THR A 233 -20.10 -1.58 -6.57
C THR A 233 -20.96 -2.51 -7.40
N LEU A 234 -21.22 -3.71 -6.88
CA LEU A 234 -22.17 -4.67 -7.45
C LEU A 234 -23.44 -4.69 -6.60
N MET A 235 -24.61 -4.78 -7.24
CA MET A 235 -25.88 -4.84 -6.54
C MET A 235 -26.11 -6.22 -5.93
N MET A 236 -26.55 -6.27 -4.68
CA MET A 236 -26.94 -7.52 -4.01
C MET A 236 -28.06 -8.22 -4.79
N GLY A 237 -27.98 -9.55 -4.88
CA GLY A 237 -28.95 -10.36 -5.61
C GLY A 237 -28.75 -10.38 -7.13
N SER A 238 -27.77 -9.65 -7.66
CA SER A 238 -27.40 -9.77 -9.08
C SER A 238 -26.78 -11.13 -9.36
N THR A 239 -27.24 -11.80 -10.42
CA THR A 239 -26.67 -13.06 -10.89
C THR A 239 -25.51 -12.86 -11.87
N ASN A 240 -25.44 -11.70 -12.52
CA ASN A 240 -24.44 -11.38 -13.54
C ASN A 240 -23.99 -9.92 -13.43
N ALA A 241 -22.70 -9.67 -13.65
CA ALA A 241 -22.14 -8.33 -13.75
C ALA A 241 -21.13 -8.27 -14.90
N VAL A 242 -21.28 -7.28 -15.77
CA VAL A 242 -20.32 -7.00 -16.85
C VAL A 242 -19.68 -5.66 -16.56
N LEU A 243 -18.35 -5.68 -16.41
CA LEU A 243 -17.56 -4.50 -16.12
C LEU A 243 -16.86 -4.08 -17.41
N GLU A 244 -17.42 -3.08 -18.08
CA GLU A 244 -16.86 -2.57 -19.34
C GLU A 244 -15.82 -1.49 -19.08
N SER A 245 -14.82 -1.40 -19.96
CA SER A 245 -13.79 -0.35 -19.92
C SER A 245 -13.07 -0.20 -18.58
N VAL A 246 -12.82 -1.31 -17.88
CA VAL A 246 -12.19 -1.31 -16.55
C VAL A 246 -10.80 -0.67 -16.60
N PHE A 247 -10.04 -0.76 -17.68
CA PHE A 247 -8.84 0.04 -17.87
C PHE A 247 -8.84 0.61 -19.29
N GLN A 248 -8.72 1.93 -19.40
CA GLN A 248 -8.65 2.65 -20.67
C GLN A 248 -7.18 3.04 -20.93
N ASP A 249 -6.78 3.03 -22.20
CA ASP A 249 -5.46 3.41 -22.76
C ASP A 249 -4.26 2.52 -22.38
N VAL A 250 -4.14 2.10 -21.13
CA VAL A 250 -3.00 1.30 -20.65
C VAL A 250 -3.48 -0.06 -20.17
N LYS A 251 -3.05 -1.10 -20.89
CA LYS A 251 -3.30 -2.49 -20.50
C LYS A 251 -2.43 -2.87 -19.30
N PRO A 252 -3.02 -3.25 -18.15
CA PRO A 252 -2.25 -3.68 -17.00
C PRO A 252 -1.53 -5.00 -17.29
N LYS A 253 -0.33 -5.17 -16.73
CA LYS A 253 0.40 -6.45 -16.78
C LYS A 253 -0.21 -7.52 -15.87
N ARG A 254 -0.95 -7.10 -14.84
CA ARG A 254 -1.58 -7.95 -13.82
C ARG A 254 -2.83 -7.28 -13.30
N ILE A 255 -3.90 -8.05 -13.13
CA ILE A 255 -5.14 -7.62 -12.49
C ILE A 255 -5.38 -8.49 -11.27
N ILE A 256 -5.71 -7.85 -10.16
CA ILE A 256 -6.06 -8.53 -8.90
C ILE A 256 -7.39 -7.95 -8.46
N MET A 257 -8.30 -8.85 -8.11
CA MET A 257 -9.66 -8.53 -7.72
C MET A 257 -9.91 -9.09 -6.32
N GLY A 258 -10.51 -8.28 -5.46
CA GLY A 258 -11.05 -8.69 -4.17
C GLY A 258 -12.46 -8.15 -4.05
N LEU A 259 -13.36 -8.93 -3.45
CA LEU A 259 -14.73 -8.53 -3.18
C LEU A 259 -14.89 -8.35 -1.66
N THR A 260 -15.55 -7.28 -1.26
CA THR A 260 -15.88 -7.00 0.15
C THR A 260 -17.23 -6.29 0.20
N SER A 261 -17.85 -6.25 1.38
CA SER A 261 -19.13 -5.57 1.55
C SER A 261 -18.95 -4.06 1.51
N THR A 262 -19.93 -3.34 0.93
CA THR A 262 -19.92 -1.87 0.88
C THR A 262 -19.87 -1.25 2.29
N ASN A 263 -20.51 -1.88 3.28
CA ASN A 263 -20.48 -1.40 4.67
C ASN A 263 -19.07 -1.46 5.26
N ALA A 264 -18.33 -2.54 5.02
CA ALA A 264 -16.94 -2.67 5.46
C ALA A 264 -16.03 -1.61 4.77
N VAL A 265 -16.25 -1.35 3.48
CA VAL A 265 -15.51 -0.30 2.73
C VAL A 265 -15.78 1.09 3.31
N ASN A 266 -17.02 1.35 3.73
CA ASN A 266 -17.45 2.63 4.30
C ASN A 266 -17.09 2.81 5.77
N GLY A 267 -16.45 1.82 6.41
CA GLY A 267 -15.92 1.94 7.77
C GLY A 267 -16.91 1.57 8.89
N ASP A 268 -17.80 0.61 8.66
CA ASP A 268 -18.58 -0.01 9.74
C ASP A 268 -17.64 -0.61 10.80
N TYR A 269 -17.77 -0.18 12.06
CA TYR A 269 -16.89 -0.59 13.16
C TYR A 269 -16.89 -2.09 13.45
N GLN A 270 -17.97 -2.80 13.07
CA GLN A 270 -18.13 -4.23 13.29
C GLN A 270 -17.60 -5.07 12.14
N LEU A 271 -17.26 -4.46 10.99
CA LEU A 271 -16.80 -5.16 9.81
C LEU A 271 -15.34 -4.85 9.53
N ASN A 272 -14.59 -5.86 9.09
CA ASN A 272 -13.20 -5.70 8.71
C ASN A 272 -13.10 -5.42 7.20
N PRO A 273 -12.58 -4.25 6.76
CA PRO A 273 -12.44 -3.93 5.33
C PRO A 273 -11.51 -4.90 4.58
N TRP A 274 -10.69 -5.67 5.30
CA TRP A 274 -9.77 -6.66 4.76
C TRP A 274 -10.36 -8.07 4.68
N ASN A 275 -11.59 -8.27 5.15
CA ASN A 275 -12.29 -9.54 5.05
C ASN A 275 -12.85 -9.73 3.62
N PHE A 276 -11.97 -10.10 2.68
CA PHE A 276 -12.37 -10.39 1.31
C PHE A 276 -13.15 -11.70 1.26
N GLN A 277 -14.35 -11.65 0.69
CA GLN A 277 -15.26 -12.79 0.59
C GLN A 277 -15.46 -13.16 -0.87
N HIS A 278 -15.91 -14.38 -1.14
CA HIS A 278 -16.21 -14.81 -2.51
C HIS A 278 -17.63 -14.45 -2.95
N PHE A 279 -18.56 -14.22 -2.01
CA PHE A 279 -19.98 -13.95 -2.28
C PHE A 279 -20.60 -14.92 -3.30
N ASP A 280 -20.24 -16.20 -3.18
CA ASP A 280 -20.65 -17.28 -4.09
C ASP A 280 -20.43 -17.01 -5.58
N LEU A 281 -19.39 -16.22 -5.93
CA LEU A 281 -19.02 -15.96 -7.31
C LEU A 281 -18.77 -17.29 -8.05
N GLN A 282 -19.57 -17.58 -9.07
CA GLN A 282 -19.49 -18.87 -9.78
C GLN A 282 -18.51 -18.86 -10.95
N GLN A 283 -18.34 -17.71 -11.59
CA GLN A 283 -17.54 -17.59 -12.81
C GLN A 283 -16.99 -16.18 -12.97
N ILE A 284 -15.75 -16.07 -13.45
CA ILE A 284 -15.14 -14.81 -13.87
C ILE A 284 -14.43 -14.98 -15.21
N THR A 285 -14.54 -13.99 -16.09
CA THR A 285 -13.84 -13.97 -17.39
C THR A 285 -13.25 -12.59 -17.62
N LEU A 286 -11.96 -12.55 -17.96
CA LEU A 286 -11.27 -11.31 -18.32
C LEU A 286 -11.23 -11.19 -19.85
N TYR A 287 -11.68 -10.06 -20.36
CA TYR A 287 -11.61 -9.71 -21.78
C TYR A 287 -10.55 -8.62 -22.01
N CYS A 288 -9.75 -8.78 -23.06
CA CYS A 288 -8.89 -7.75 -23.60
C CYS A 288 -9.31 -7.49 -25.04
N ASP A 289 -9.76 -6.26 -25.34
CA ASP A 289 -10.25 -5.84 -26.65
C ASP A 289 -11.34 -6.78 -27.22
N GLY A 290 -12.27 -7.23 -26.36
CA GLY A 290 -13.36 -8.14 -26.74
C GLY A 290 -12.96 -9.61 -26.84
N VAL A 291 -11.68 -9.95 -26.68
CA VAL A 291 -11.18 -11.33 -26.71
C VAL A 291 -10.92 -11.85 -25.30
N PRO A 292 -11.41 -13.04 -24.91
CA PRO A 292 -11.13 -13.60 -23.60
C PRO A 292 -9.63 -13.94 -23.47
N VAL A 293 -8.97 -13.42 -22.42
CA VAL A 293 -7.52 -13.55 -22.23
C VAL A 293 -7.07 -15.00 -22.07
N ASP A 294 -7.87 -15.82 -21.39
CA ASP A 294 -7.55 -17.22 -21.12
C ASP A 294 -8.35 -18.23 -21.98
N GLY A 295 -9.20 -17.74 -22.89
CA GLY A 295 -10.11 -18.54 -23.71
C GLY A 295 -11.22 -19.29 -22.96
N ILE A 296 -10.99 -19.66 -21.69
CA ILE A 296 -11.91 -20.40 -20.83
C ILE A 296 -12.21 -19.56 -19.58
N PRO A 297 -13.49 -19.34 -19.24
CA PRO A 297 -13.85 -18.72 -17.97
C PRO A 297 -13.31 -19.47 -16.76
N LEU A 298 -12.84 -18.72 -15.76
CA LEU A 298 -12.50 -19.27 -14.45
C LEU A 298 -13.78 -19.61 -13.71
N LYS A 299 -14.07 -20.91 -13.59
CA LYS A 299 -15.19 -21.43 -12.81
C LYS A 299 -14.76 -21.64 -11.36
N LEU A 300 -15.61 -21.23 -10.43
CA LEU A 300 -15.36 -21.24 -8.99
C LEU A 300 -16.52 -21.99 -8.30
N GLN A 301 -16.20 -22.90 -7.39
CA GLN A 301 -17.18 -23.61 -6.57
C GLN A 301 -16.68 -23.69 -5.14
N PHE A 302 -17.39 -23.05 -4.21
CA PHE A 302 -16.96 -22.92 -2.82
C PHE A 302 -17.57 -23.97 -1.87
N ASN A 303 -18.46 -24.85 -2.37
CA ASN A 303 -19.11 -25.88 -1.56
C ASN A 303 -18.17 -27.08 -1.28
N GLU A 304 -18.35 -27.70 -0.11
CA GLU A 304 -17.38 -28.55 0.59
C GLU A 304 -16.97 -29.87 -0.12
N ASP A 305 -17.68 -30.34 -1.14
CA ASP A 305 -17.49 -31.72 -1.56
C ASP A 305 -16.24 -32.00 -2.42
N ARG A 306 -15.76 -31.08 -3.27
CA ARG A 306 -14.46 -31.24 -3.98
C ARG A 306 -13.93 -29.88 -4.46
N GLY A 307 -12.96 -29.31 -3.74
CA GLY A 307 -12.27 -28.06 -4.09
C GLY A 307 -11.45 -28.06 -5.40
N ALA A 308 -11.68 -29.01 -6.31
CA ALA A 308 -10.92 -29.19 -7.56
C ALA A 308 -11.08 -28.02 -8.55
N THR A 309 -12.19 -27.29 -8.51
CA THR A 309 -12.46 -26.18 -9.45
C THR A 309 -11.82 -24.86 -9.01
N ASN A 310 -11.60 -24.63 -7.71
CA ASN A 310 -10.92 -23.41 -7.23
C ASN A 310 -9.40 -23.48 -7.38
N VAL A 311 -8.81 -24.68 -7.51
CA VAL A 311 -7.36 -24.86 -7.65
C VAL A 311 -6.82 -24.04 -8.82
N ALA A 312 -7.49 -24.04 -9.97
CA ALA A 312 -7.04 -23.26 -11.13
C ALA A 312 -6.98 -21.75 -10.85
N ALA A 313 -7.94 -21.22 -10.08
CA ALA A 313 -7.94 -19.81 -9.69
C ALA A 313 -6.81 -19.50 -8.68
N TYR A 314 -6.57 -20.38 -7.70
CA TYR A 314 -5.46 -20.23 -6.76
C TYR A 314 -4.10 -20.37 -7.44
N VAL A 315 -3.92 -21.35 -8.33
CA VAL A 315 -2.68 -21.53 -9.10
C VAL A 315 -2.40 -20.28 -9.94
N LYS A 316 -3.39 -19.79 -10.69
CA LYS A 316 -3.24 -18.52 -11.42
C LYS A 316 -2.91 -17.36 -10.50
N MET A 317 -3.50 -17.29 -9.31
CA MET A 317 -3.14 -16.27 -8.33
C MET A 317 -1.66 -16.39 -7.93
N PHE A 318 -1.17 -17.59 -7.60
CA PHE A 318 0.23 -17.82 -7.20
C PHE A 318 1.22 -17.51 -8.34
N GLU A 319 0.99 -18.06 -9.53
CA GLU A 319 1.79 -17.79 -10.74
C GLU A 319 1.89 -16.29 -11.02
N ASN A 320 0.75 -15.58 -10.89
CA ASN A 320 0.75 -14.15 -11.10
C ASN A 320 1.38 -13.39 -9.95
N CYS A 321 1.37 -13.86 -8.70
CA CYS A 321 1.98 -13.13 -7.58
C CYS A 321 3.51 -13.25 -7.51
N GLY A 322 4.14 -14.08 -8.35
CA GLY A 322 5.60 -14.25 -8.38
C GLY A 322 6.16 -14.88 -7.11
N LYS A 323 5.35 -15.73 -6.46
CA LYS A 323 5.68 -16.51 -5.27
C LYS A 323 5.63 -17.99 -5.59
#